data_AF-A0A023HHR8-F1
#
_entry.id   AF-A0A023HHR8-F1
#
_cell.length_a   1.000
_cell.length_b   1.000
_cell.length_c   1.000
_cell.angle_alpha   90.00
_cell.angle_beta   90.00
_cell.angle_gamma   90.00
#
_symmetry.space_group_name_H-M   'P 1'
#
loop_
_entity.id
_entity.type
_entity.pdbx_description
1 polymer ?
#
loop_
_entity_poly.entity_id
_entity_poly.type
_entity_poly.pdbx_seq_one_letter_code
_entity_poly.pdbx_strand_id
1 'polypeptide(L)'
;MKSSFITSSFFYLLKNKHSHSFFMELSTIHDRFYQSLWELFIVPILEVSFDRFSYAFRPFRNTRDVFFKIKNFYSLNYYRISWILKMRLLCFFSTFNKIWLLKNLLIEKSVLRAWFKKASYFSSDQAFRKNILSILANFTVSGLV
;
A
#
# COMPACT_ATOMS: atom_id res chain seq x y z
N MET A 1 26.26 13.90 9.82
CA MET A 1 24.99 14.64 9.99
C MET A 1 23.88 13.65 10.34
N LYS A 2 23.46 13.59 11.62
CA LYS A 2 22.27 12.85 12.03
C LYS A 2 21.06 13.77 11.84
N SER A 3 20.53 13.86 10.63
CA SER A 3 19.22 14.49 10.43
C SER A 3 18.16 13.53 10.97
N SER A 4 17.53 13.90 12.08
CA SER A 4 16.30 13.28 12.53
C SER A 4 15.23 13.51 11.47
N PHE A 5 15.04 12.57 10.55
CA PHE A 5 14.01 12.54 9.49
C PHE A 5 12.55 12.49 10.02
N ILE A 6 12.36 12.78 11.30
CA ILE A 6 11.07 12.71 11.97
C ILE A 6 10.72 14.13 12.37
N THR A 7 10.16 14.89 11.43
CA THR A 7 9.40 16.10 11.77
C THR A 7 8.06 15.71 12.39
N SER A 8 7.56 16.55 13.30
CA SER A 8 6.29 16.38 14.01
C SER A 8 5.13 16.09 13.05
N SER A 9 4.40 15.01 13.32
CA SER A 9 3.19 14.67 12.60
C SER A 9 1.96 15.25 13.29
N PHE A 10 1.00 15.73 12.49
CA PHE A 10 -0.27 16.26 13.00
C PHE A 10 -1.34 15.17 12.89
N PHE A 11 -1.99 14.87 14.01
CA PHE A 11 -3.12 13.94 14.06
C PHE A 11 -4.43 14.71 14.02
N TYR A 12 -5.27 14.38 13.06
CA TYR A 12 -6.64 14.87 12.98
C TYR A 12 -7.62 13.74 13.22
N LEU A 13 -8.61 13.99 14.07
CA LEU A 13 -9.76 13.12 14.23
C LEU A 13 -10.83 13.59 13.27
N LEU A 14 -11.06 12.83 12.20
CA LEU A 14 -12.12 13.08 11.25
C LEU A 14 -13.35 12.28 11.67
N LYS A 15 -14.42 12.97 12.07
CA LYS A 15 -15.73 12.33 12.29
C LYS A 15 -16.52 12.33 10.99
N ASN A 16 -16.93 11.15 10.53
CA ASN A 16 -17.89 11.03 9.44
C ASN A 16 -19.31 11.32 9.95
N LYS A 17 -20.22 11.82 9.09
CA LYS A 17 -21.63 12.09 9.44
C LYS A 17 -22.36 10.83 9.96
N HIS A 18 -21.87 9.64 9.60
CA HIS A 18 -22.41 8.33 10.01
C HIS A 18 -21.61 7.67 11.16
N SER A 19 -21.16 8.44 12.15
CA SER A 19 -20.58 7.96 13.44
C SER A 19 -19.20 7.28 13.44
N HIS A 20 -18.62 6.93 12.29
CA HIS A 20 -17.24 6.45 12.26
C HIS A 20 -16.24 7.61 12.35
N SER A 21 -15.45 7.63 13.43
CA SER A 21 -14.29 8.52 13.58
C SER A 21 -13.03 7.82 13.11
N PHE A 22 -12.28 8.48 12.25
CA PHE A 22 -11.02 8.00 11.70
C PHE A 22 -9.89 8.94 12.10
N PHE A 23 -8.76 8.37 12.53
CA PHE A 23 -7.54 9.14 12.74
C PHE A 23 -6.79 9.28 11.42
N MET A 24 -6.59 10.51 10.99
CA MET A 24 -5.75 10.82 9.83
C MET A 24 -4.50 11.54 10.32
N GLU A 25 -3.34 10.96 10.04
CA GLU A 25 -2.07 11.63 10.26
C GLU A 25 -1.65 12.36 8.97
N LEU A 26 -1.39 13.65 9.10
CA LEU A 26 -0.84 14.45 8.03
C LEU A 26 0.66 14.59 8.25
N SER A 27 1.45 13.97 7.36
CA SER A 27 2.90 14.17 7.31
C SER A 27 3.21 15.62 6.93
N THR A 28 4.36 16.14 7.37
CA THR A 28 4.81 17.49 6.99
C THR A 28 5.03 17.61 5.48
N ILE A 29 5.07 18.83 4.94
CA ILE A 29 5.33 19.05 3.51
C ILE A 29 6.68 18.45 3.09
N HIS A 30 7.70 18.59 3.93
CA HIS A 30 9.02 18.00 3.70
C HIS A 30 8.97 16.47 3.62
N ASP A 31 8.28 15.82 4.57
CA ASP A 31 8.11 14.37 4.55
C ASP A 31 7.36 13.91 3.29
N ARG A 32 6.31 14.64 2.88
CA ARG A 32 5.58 14.33 1.64
C ARG A 32 6.45 14.49 0.39
N PHE A 33 7.28 15.53 0.34
CA PHE A 33 8.22 15.74 -0.76
C PHE A 33 9.20 14.57 -0.86
N TYR A 34 9.85 14.19 0.24
CA TYR A 34 10.76 13.03 0.25
C TYR A 34 10.06 11.73 -0.12
N GLN A 35 8.84 11.49 0.37
CA GLN A 35 8.05 10.31 0.01
C GLN A 35 7.75 10.29 -1.50
N SER A 36 7.36 11.42 -2.09
CA SER A 36 7.08 11.52 -3.52
C SER A 36 8.32 11.31 -4.39
N LEU A 37 9.47 11.84 -3.95
CA LEU A 37 10.74 11.65 -4.64
C LEU A 37 11.13 10.17 -4.67
N TRP A 38 11.06 9.50 -3.52
CA TRP A 38 11.31 8.06 -3.44
C TRP A 38 10.29 7.24 -4.26
N GLU A 39 9.02 7.64 -4.27
CA GLU A 39 7.99 6.97 -5.05
C GLU A 39 8.32 6.99 -6.55
N LEU A 40 8.78 8.13 -7.09
CA LEU A 40 9.21 8.24 -8.48
C LEU A 40 10.34 7.26 -8.84
N PHE A 41 11.29 7.02 -7.94
CA PHE A 41 12.39 6.08 -8.18
C PHE A 41 11.98 4.62 -8.05
N ILE A 42 11.13 4.30 -7.06
CA ILE A 42 10.84 2.91 -6.68
C ILE A 42 9.72 2.32 -7.55
N VAL A 43 8.71 3.12 -7.92
CA VAL A 43 7.57 2.67 -8.72
C VAL A 43 7.98 1.91 -9.99
N PRO A 44 8.88 2.41 -10.87
CA PRO A 44 9.24 1.67 -12.07
C PRO A 44 9.91 0.32 -11.79
N ILE A 45 10.72 0.25 -10.73
CA ILE A 45 11.41 -0.99 -10.32
C ILE A 45 10.38 -2.03 -9.86
N LEU A 46 9.44 -1.62 -9.01
CA LEU A 46 8.39 -2.52 -8.53
C LEU A 46 7.41 -2.92 -9.63
N GLU A 47 7.12 -2.02 -10.57
CA GLU A 47 6.19 -2.29 -11.68
C GLU A 47 6.64 -3.44 -12.57
N VAL A 48 7.96 -3.61 -12.76
CA VAL A 48 8.53 -4.75 -13.48
C VAL A 48 8.35 -6.06 -12.71
N SER A 49 8.36 -6.02 -11.37
CA SER A 49 8.24 -7.20 -10.51
C SER A 49 6.80 -7.57 -10.13
N PHE A 50 5.82 -6.68 -10.37
CA PHE A 50 4.43 -6.91 -9.96
C PHE A 50 3.70 -7.94 -10.85
N ASP A 51 2.87 -8.76 -10.20
CA ASP A 51 2.00 -9.70 -10.90
C ASP A 51 1.06 -9.01 -11.87
N ARG A 52 0.75 -9.71 -12.97
CA ARG A 52 -0.14 -9.19 -14.02
C ARG A 52 -1.56 -8.90 -13.53
N PHE A 53 -2.03 -9.63 -12.52
CA PHE A 53 -3.38 -9.52 -11.93
C PHE A 53 -3.42 -8.70 -10.64
N SER A 54 -2.32 -8.04 -10.27
CA SER A 54 -2.35 -7.03 -9.20
C SER A 54 -2.79 -5.68 -9.75
N TYR A 55 -3.72 -5.00 -9.06
CA TYR A 55 -4.29 -3.73 -9.51
C TYR A 55 -4.24 -2.62 -8.45
N ALA A 56 -4.14 -2.97 -7.17
CA ALA A 56 -4.22 -2.00 -6.09
C ALA A 56 -2.97 -1.09 -6.06
N PHE A 57 -3.18 0.21 -5.82
CA PHE A 57 -2.12 1.21 -5.60
C PHE A 57 -1.08 1.37 -6.72
N ARG A 58 -1.29 0.79 -7.90
CA ARG A 58 -0.40 0.93 -9.06
C ARG A 58 -0.73 2.16 -9.89
N PRO A 59 0.25 2.78 -10.57
CA PRO A 59 -0.04 3.81 -11.56
C PRO A 59 -0.77 3.19 -12.76
N PHE A 60 -1.66 3.96 -13.38
CA PHE A 60 -2.40 3.55 -14.60
C PHE A 60 -3.24 2.27 -14.49
N ARG A 61 -3.54 1.79 -13.28
CA ARG A 61 -4.37 0.61 -13.00
C ARG A 61 -5.47 1.01 -12.02
N ASN A 62 -6.72 0.71 -12.34
CA ASN A 62 -7.87 1.08 -11.54
C ASN A 62 -8.84 -0.11 -11.31
N THR A 63 -9.80 0.09 -10.41
CA THR A 63 -10.85 -0.90 -10.10
C THR A 63 -11.73 -1.24 -11.31
N ARG A 64 -11.82 -0.33 -12.29
CA ARG A 64 -12.53 -0.57 -13.56
C ARG A 64 -11.87 -1.68 -14.38
N ASP A 65 -10.54 -1.71 -14.39
CA ASP A 65 -9.78 -2.73 -15.15
C ASP A 65 -9.99 -4.12 -14.55
N VAL A 66 -10.09 -4.19 -13.22
CA VAL A 66 -10.44 -5.42 -12.49
C VAL A 66 -11.81 -5.93 -12.95
N PHE A 67 -12.81 -5.04 -12.98
CA PHE A 67 -14.16 -5.39 -13.41
C PHE A 67 -14.18 -5.94 -14.84
N PHE A 68 -13.51 -5.27 -15.78
CA PHE A 68 -13.44 -5.75 -17.17
C PHE A 68 -12.72 -7.09 -17.28
N LYS A 69 -11.62 -7.31 -16.54
CA LYS A 69 -10.93 -8.60 -16.53
C LYS A 69 -11.81 -9.72 -15.99
N ILE A 70 -12.50 -9.48 -14.88
CA ILE A 70 -13.43 -10.45 -14.30
C ILE A 70 -14.56 -10.75 -15.28
N LYS A 71 -15.18 -9.73 -15.86
CA LYS A 71 -16.26 -9.87 -16.85
C LYS A 71 -15.82 -10.70 -18.07
N ASN A 72 -14.64 -10.42 -18.62
CA ASN A 72 -14.11 -11.16 -19.77
C ASN A 72 -13.81 -12.62 -19.40
N PHE A 73 -13.28 -12.86 -18.19
CA PHE A 73 -13.02 -14.23 -17.71
C PHE A 73 -14.32 -15.04 -17.58
N TYR A 74 -15.40 -14.44 -17.06
CA TYR A 74 -16.72 -15.08 -17.01
C TYR A 74 -17.32 -15.30 -18.41
N SER A 75 -17.21 -14.32 -19.30
CA SER A 75 -17.76 -14.43 -20.66
C SER A 75 -17.15 -15.59 -21.44
N LEU A 76 -15.85 -15.85 -21.28
CA LEU A 76 -15.13 -16.92 -21.99
C LEU A 76 -15.38 -18.30 -21.37
N ASN A 77 -15.59 -18.36 -20.05
CA ASN A 77 -15.65 -19.60 -19.28
C ASN A 77 -17.00 -19.79 -18.57
N TYR A 78 -18.08 -19.22 -19.12
CA TYR A 78 -19.39 -19.15 -18.47
C TYR A 78 -19.88 -20.51 -17.96
N TYR A 79 -19.66 -21.57 -18.74
CA TYR A 79 -20.06 -22.93 -18.37
C TYR A 79 -19.06 -23.68 -17.47
N ARG A 80 -17.87 -23.11 -17.20
CA ARG A 80 -16.76 -23.77 -16.50
C ARG A 80 -16.52 -23.26 -15.08
N ILE A 81 -17.01 -22.08 -14.72
CA ILE A 81 -16.76 -21.46 -13.41
C ILE A 81 -17.99 -21.62 -12.52
N SER A 82 -17.93 -22.54 -11.55
CA SER A 82 -19.02 -22.81 -10.61
C SER A 82 -18.81 -22.21 -9.22
N TRP A 83 -17.56 -21.89 -8.84
CA TRP A 83 -17.22 -21.40 -7.50
C TRP A 83 -16.20 -20.27 -7.55
N ILE A 84 -16.32 -19.33 -6.61
CA ILE A 84 -15.43 -18.18 -6.46
C ILE A 84 -14.96 -18.14 -5.02
N LEU A 85 -13.64 -18.21 -4.81
CA LEU A 85 -13.06 -18.04 -3.48
C LEU A 85 -12.82 -16.56 -3.20
N LYS A 86 -13.51 -16.02 -2.19
CA LYS A 86 -13.26 -14.67 -1.68
C LYS A 86 -12.34 -14.76 -0.46
N MET A 87 -11.13 -14.23 -0.59
CA MET A 87 -10.16 -14.13 0.50
C MET A 87 -9.99 -12.69 0.94
N ARG A 88 -9.80 -12.47 2.24
CA ARG A 88 -9.43 -11.17 2.82
C ARG A 88 -8.34 -11.38 3.85
N LEU A 89 -7.24 -10.65 3.69
CA LEU A 89 -6.19 -10.58 4.71
C LEU A 89 -6.65 -9.62 5.81
N LEU A 90 -6.71 -10.12 7.04
CA LEU A 90 -7.04 -9.32 8.23
C LEU A 90 -5.76 -8.68 8.77
N CYS A 91 -5.83 -7.42 9.23
CA CYS A 91 -4.71 -6.77 9.94
C CYS A 91 -3.38 -6.80 9.14
N PHE A 92 -3.45 -6.66 7.83
CA PHE A 92 -2.30 -6.83 6.93
C PHE A 92 -1.13 -5.88 7.28
N PHE A 93 -1.45 -4.63 7.60
CA PHE A 93 -0.44 -3.61 7.91
C PHE A 93 0.16 -3.70 9.31
N SER A 94 -0.40 -4.49 10.22
CA SER A 94 0.21 -4.74 11.53
C SER A 94 1.05 -6.02 11.55
N THR A 95 0.72 -6.98 10.68
CA THR A 95 1.32 -8.33 10.65
C THR A 95 2.46 -8.49 9.64
N PHE A 96 2.73 -7.48 8.81
CA PHE A 96 3.75 -7.61 7.76
C PHE A 96 5.17 -7.80 8.32
N ASN A 97 5.95 -8.68 7.67
CA ASN A 97 7.33 -8.94 8.07
C ASN A 97 8.27 -7.82 7.60
N LYS A 98 8.54 -6.86 8.49
CA LYS A 98 9.48 -5.74 8.28
C LYS A 98 10.88 -6.21 7.83
N ILE A 99 11.32 -7.38 8.28
CA ILE A 99 12.65 -7.93 7.98
C ILE A 99 12.72 -8.38 6.52
N TRP A 100 11.65 -8.99 6.02
CA TRP A 100 11.57 -9.43 4.62
C TRP A 100 11.65 -8.23 3.65
N LEU A 101 10.88 -7.18 3.93
CA LEU A 101 10.90 -5.94 3.14
C LEU A 101 12.28 -5.27 3.12
N LEU A 102 12.97 -5.24 4.27
CA LEU A 102 14.34 -4.70 4.37
C LEU A 102 15.40 -5.51 3.62
N LYS A 103 15.14 -6.79 3.35
CA LYS A 103 16.04 -7.67 2.60
C LYS A 103 15.80 -7.60 1.09
N ASN A 104 14.54 -7.49 0.68
CA ASN A 104 14.15 -7.64 -0.72
C ASN A 104 13.96 -6.33 -1.48
N LEU A 105 13.82 -5.20 -0.78
CA LEU A 105 13.70 -3.89 -1.43
C LEU A 105 15.06 -3.24 -1.67
N LEU A 106 15.23 -2.73 -2.88
CA LEU A 106 16.37 -1.91 -3.30
C LEU A 106 16.20 -0.45 -2.83
N ILE A 107 16.05 -0.26 -1.52
CA ILE A 107 15.89 1.05 -0.88
C ILE A 107 16.89 1.18 0.26
N GLU A 108 17.33 2.40 0.53
CA GLU A 108 18.18 2.67 1.68
C GLU A 108 17.49 2.22 2.98
N LYS A 109 18.11 1.26 3.68
CA LYS A 109 17.51 0.60 4.86
C LYS A 109 17.22 1.57 6.00
N SER A 110 17.99 2.65 6.11
CA SER A 110 17.81 3.74 7.07
C SER A 110 16.44 4.43 6.87
N VAL A 111 16.13 4.79 5.63
CA VAL A 111 14.88 5.44 5.21
C VAL A 111 13.70 4.50 5.44
N LEU A 112 13.82 3.25 5.02
CA LEU A 112 12.75 2.26 5.16
C LEU A 112 12.41 1.99 6.65
N ARG A 113 13.43 1.91 7.51
CA ARG A 113 13.25 1.81 8.97
C ARG A 113 12.55 3.03 9.55
N ALA A 114 12.90 4.23 9.10
CA ALA A 114 12.26 5.46 9.55
C ALA A 114 10.76 5.48 9.19
N TRP A 115 10.40 5.03 7.99
CA TRP A 115 9.00 4.92 7.58
C TRP A 115 8.22 3.87 8.38
N PHE A 116 8.79 2.69 8.63
CA PHE A 116 8.11 1.69 9.45
C PHE A 116 7.93 2.10 10.91
N LYS A 117 8.86 2.91 11.45
CA LYS A 117 8.73 3.46 12.80
C LYS A 117 7.60 4.49 12.88
N LYS A 118 7.40 5.32 11.84
CA LYS A 118 6.23 6.21 11.75
C LYS A 118 4.93 5.40 11.58
N ALA A 119 4.93 4.36 10.76
CA ALA A 119 3.75 3.54 10.49
C ALA A 119 3.28 2.68 11.68
N SER A 120 4.15 2.31 12.62
CA SER A 120 3.78 1.47 13.77
C SER A 120 2.87 2.16 14.81
N TYR A 121 2.67 3.47 14.70
CA TYR A 121 1.72 4.19 15.55
C TYR A 121 0.25 4.03 15.10
N PHE A 122 -0.01 3.35 13.97
CA PHE A 122 -1.35 3.14 13.43
C PHE A 122 -1.87 1.74 13.76
N SER A 123 -2.87 1.70 14.65
CA SER A 123 -3.53 0.48 15.12
C SER A 123 -4.86 0.19 14.41
N SER A 124 -5.27 0.99 13.42
CA SER A 124 -6.54 0.77 12.71
C SER A 124 -6.38 0.91 11.20
N ASP A 125 -7.06 0.02 10.45
CA ASP A 125 -7.13 -0.09 8.98
C ASP A 125 -7.79 1.14 8.30
N GLN A 126 -7.63 2.32 8.86
CA GLN A 126 -8.50 3.45 8.61
C GLN A 126 -7.77 4.54 7.84
N ALA A 127 -8.18 4.67 6.58
CA ALA A 127 -7.84 5.74 5.63
C ALA A 127 -6.35 5.93 5.35
N PHE A 128 -5.75 4.96 4.64
CA PHE A 128 -4.45 5.19 4.01
C PHE A 128 -4.59 6.16 2.84
N ARG A 129 -3.97 7.34 2.96
CA ARG A 129 -3.59 8.14 1.79
C ARG A 129 -2.63 7.30 0.94
N LYS A 130 -2.69 7.44 -0.38
CA LYS A 130 -1.71 6.85 -1.30
C LYS A 130 -0.31 7.31 -0.86
N ASN A 131 0.39 6.43 -0.17
CA ASN A 131 1.74 6.63 0.36
C ASN A 131 2.61 5.49 -0.16
N ILE A 132 3.92 5.69 -0.22
CA ILE A 132 4.85 4.65 -0.68
C ILE A 132 4.67 3.29 0.02
N LEU A 133 4.30 3.30 1.30
CA LEU A 133 3.99 2.09 2.08
C LEU A 133 2.87 1.24 1.48
N SER A 134 1.88 1.86 0.83
CA SER A 134 0.76 1.16 0.19
C SER A 134 1.21 0.38 -1.06
N ILE A 135 2.16 0.94 -1.81
CA ILE A 135 2.79 0.27 -2.95
C ILE A 135 3.68 -0.88 -2.45
N LEU A 136 4.47 -0.65 -1.40
CA LEU A 136 5.29 -1.70 -0.77
C LEU A 136 4.44 -2.83 -0.19
N ALA A 137 3.30 -2.52 0.39
CA ALA A 137 2.32 -3.48 0.87
C ALA A 137 1.78 -4.34 -0.27
N ASN A 138 1.41 -3.73 -1.40
CA ASN A 138 1.01 -4.50 -2.57
C ASN A 138 2.14 -5.42 -3.05
N PHE A 139 3.40 -4.98 -2.98
CA PHE A 139 4.57 -5.76 -3.41
C PHE A 139 4.83 -6.97 -2.51
N THR A 140 4.52 -6.91 -1.23
CA THR A 140 4.62 -8.10 -0.37
C THR A 140 3.61 -9.18 -0.71
N VAL A 141 2.52 -8.84 -1.41
CA VAL A 141 1.48 -9.78 -1.84
C VAL A 141 1.74 -10.28 -3.27
N SER A 142 2.60 -9.61 -4.05
CA SER A 142 2.98 -10.14 -5.36
C SER A 142 3.78 -11.44 -5.21
N GLY A 143 3.41 -12.44 -5.99
CA GLY A 143 3.88 -13.82 -5.89
C GLY A 143 2.88 -14.78 -5.21
N LEU A 144 1.73 -14.29 -4.75
CA LEU A 144 0.62 -15.14 -4.28
C LEU A 144 -0.27 -15.69 -5.40
N VAL A 145 -0.21 -15.11 -6.60
CA VAL A 145 -1.04 -15.44 -7.78
C VAL A 145 -0.16 -15.89 -8.93
#